data_AF-A0A1X6N701-F1
#
_entry.id   AF-A0A1X6N701-F1
#
_cell.length_a   1.000
_cell.length_b   1.000
_cell.length_c   1.000
_cell.angle_alpha   90.00
_cell.angle_beta   90.00
_cell.angle_gamma   90.00
#
_symmetry.space_group_name_H-M   'P 1'
#
loop_
_entity.id
_entity.type
_entity.pdbx_description
1 polymer ?
#
loop_
_entity_poly.entity_id
_entity_poly.type
_entity_poly.pdbx_seq_one_letter_code
_entity_poly.pdbx_strand_id
1 'polypeptide(L)'
;MTNLSGFGCFMQDLIQRPQDEGCYIVDWHSQSVEDSVSQQTDHMFSFCQKTRRQRINQTNRVERLSPLLDWKNLGIKYLKARQLALERRRGARLWHGAHDAKLGPHEPALPHVRLRDPSDIGTLTEEMRMSGTSNYRSYQWPRHMEDEDEGHPM
;
A
#
# COMPACT_ATOMS: atom_id res chain seq x y z
N MET A 1 15.14 6.12 -9.87
CA MET A 1 14.10 5.51 -10.75
C MET A 1 13.58 6.56 -11.72
N THR A 2 12.85 6.20 -12.77
CA THR A 2 12.36 7.16 -13.78
C THR A 2 10.84 7.26 -13.78
N ASN A 3 10.28 8.40 -14.18
CA ASN A 3 8.83 8.60 -14.32
C ASN A 3 8.19 7.78 -15.46
N LEU A 4 9.00 7.25 -16.38
CA LEU A 4 8.56 6.31 -17.41
C LEU A 4 8.33 4.89 -16.88
N SER A 5 8.89 4.56 -15.72
CA SER A 5 8.68 3.26 -15.09
C SER A 5 7.33 3.20 -14.39
N GLY A 6 6.60 2.10 -14.56
CA GLY A 6 5.32 1.91 -13.87
C GLY A 6 5.44 1.99 -12.34
N PHE A 7 6.58 1.57 -11.79
CA PHE A 7 6.89 1.75 -10.37
C PHE A 7 7.11 3.21 -10.00
N GLY A 8 7.89 3.96 -10.78
CA GLY A 8 8.13 5.39 -10.54
C GLY A 8 6.86 6.21 -10.59
N CYS A 9 6.02 6.01 -11.61
CA CYS A 9 4.70 6.64 -11.71
C CYS A 9 3.83 6.28 -10.50
N PHE A 10 3.77 4.98 -10.13
CA PHE A 10 3.00 4.53 -8.98
C PHE A 10 3.47 5.16 -7.66
N MET A 11 4.77 5.29 -7.44
CA MET A 11 5.33 5.90 -6.23
C MET A 11 5.12 7.42 -6.21
N GLN A 12 5.18 8.08 -7.36
CA GLN A 12 4.93 9.52 -7.52
C GLN A 12 3.48 9.88 -7.18
N ASP A 13 2.52 9.05 -7.57
CA ASP A 13 1.11 9.26 -7.25
C ASP A 13 0.79 8.96 -5.78
N LEU A 14 1.56 8.07 -5.15
CA LEU A 14 1.31 7.59 -3.80
C LEU A 14 1.98 8.46 -2.72
N ILE A 15 3.12 9.09 -3.03
CA ILE A 15 3.95 9.81 -2.08
C ILE A 15 4.11 11.27 -2.52
N GLN A 16 3.75 12.20 -1.65
CA GLN A 16 3.76 13.63 -1.96
C GLN A 16 5.18 14.19 -2.17
N ARG A 17 6.16 13.72 -1.39
CA ARG A 17 7.58 14.08 -1.52
C ARG A 17 8.46 12.81 -1.54
N PRO A 18 8.61 12.15 -2.71
CA PRO A 18 9.27 10.85 -2.79
C PRO A 18 10.76 10.93 -2.42
N GLN A 19 11.44 12.06 -2.64
CA GLN A 19 12.86 12.21 -2.34
C GLN A 19 13.17 12.15 -0.82
N ASP A 20 12.29 12.69 0.03
CA ASP A 20 12.44 12.67 1.49
C ASP A 20 12.29 11.27 2.08
N GLU A 21 11.51 10.44 1.39
CA GLU A 21 11.31 9.02 1.67
C GLU A 21 12.32 8.13 0.91
N GLY A 22 13.37 8.71 0.32
CA GLY A 22 14.46 7.99 -0.36
C GLY A 22 14.15 7.49 -1.77
N CYS A 23 13.01 7.87 -2.35
CA CYS A 23 12.62 7.56 -3.72
C CYS A 23 12.99 8.73 -4.65
N TYR A 24 14.13 8.64 -5.32
CA TYR A 24 14.55 9.64 -6.32
C TYR A 24 13.99 9.29 -7.70
N ILE A 25 13.08 10.10 -8.21
CA ILE A 25 12.42 9.91 -9.51
C ILE A 25 12.94 10.96 -10.48
N VAL A 26 13.65 10.50 -11.52
CA VAL A 26 14.16 11.33 -12.60
C VAL A 26 13.08 11.47 -13.67
N ASP A 27 12.89 12.70 -14.14
CA ASP A 27 11.94 13.02 -15.20
C ASP A 27 12.62 12.88 -16.57
N TRP A 28 12.16 11.91 -17.35
CA TRP A 28 12.61 11.64 -18.72
C TRP A 28 11.53 11.93 -19.77
N HIS A 29 10.33 12.32 -19.35
CA HIS A 29 9.19 12.53 -20.26
C HIS A 29 8.97 14.01 -20.57
N SER A 30 9.07 14.89 -19.56
CA SER A 30 8.79 16.32 -19.71
C SER A 30 10.03 17.20 -19.92
N GLN A 31 11.23 16.63 -19.82
CA GLN A 31 12.50 17.37 -19.83
C GLN A 31 13.40 16.94 -20.99
N SER A 32 14.38 17.79 -21.31
CA SER A 32 15.40 17.45 -22.29
C SER A 32 16.32 16.36 -21.74
N VAL A 33 16.99 15.63 -22.62
CA VAL A 33 17.92 14.56 -22.22
C VAL A 33 19.04 15.11 -21.33
N GLU A 34 19.57 16.28 -21.65
CA GLU A 34 20.63 16.92 -20.87
C GLU A 34 20.16 17.28 -19.46
N ASP A 35 18.94 17.84 -19.35
CA ASP A 35 18.34 18.17 -18.04
C ASP A 35 18.10 16.90 -17.21
N SER A 36 17.61 15.81 -17.82
CA SER A 36 17.42 14.53 -17.13
C SER A 36 18.75 13.94 -16.62
N VAL A 37 19.82 14.05 -17.41
CA VAL A 37 21.17 13.59 -17.02
C VAL A 37 21.74 14.46 -15.91
N SER A 38 21.58 15.79 -15.99
CA SER A 38 21.97 16.71 -14.93
C SER A 38 21.24 16.38 -13.63
N GLN A 39 19.91 16.24 -13.68
CA GLN A 39 19.09 15.89 -12.52
C GLN A 39 19.51 14.56 -11.88
N GLN A 40 19.79 13.54 -12.70
CA GLN A 40 20.29 12.27 -12.20
C GLN A 40 21.64 12.44 -11.48
N THR A 41 22.55 13.22 -12.06
CA THR A 41 23.86 13.52 -11.48
C THR A 41 23.74 14.27 -10.17
N ASP A 42 22.82 15.24 -10.07
CA ASP A 42 22.53 15.99 -8.84
C ASP A 42 22.01 15.08 -7.71
N HIS A 43 21.14 14.11 -8.04
CA HIS A 43 20.68 13.12 -7.06
C HIS A 43 21.83 12.27 -6.52
N MET A 44 22.74 11.83 -7.41
CA MET A 44 23.91 11.05 -7.00
C MET A 44 24.87 11.88 -6.14
N PHE A 45 25.14 13.11 -6.55
CA PHE A 45 26.04 14.02 -5.85
C PHE A 45 25.50 14.40 -4.46
N SER A 46 24.24 14.81 -4.36
CA SER A 46 23.60 15.11 -3.07
C SER A 46 23.54 13.91 -2.13
N PHE A 47 23.37 12.70 -2.66
CA PHE A 47 23.43 11.48 -1.84
C PHE A 47 24.83 11.22 -1.27
N CYS A 48 25.89 11.40 -2.06
CA CYS A 48 27.27 11.25 -1.62
C CYS A 48 27.65 12.22 -0.49
N GLN A 49 27.03 13.40 -0.44
CA GLN A 49 27.25 14.39 0.62
C GLN A 49 26.55 14.04 1.94
N LYS A 50 25.64 13.06 1.96
CA LYS A 50 24.92 12.71 3.20
C LYS A 50 25.86 12.11 4.23
N THR A 51 25.64 12.46 5.50
CA THR A 51 26.33 11.81 6.63
C THR A 51 25.83 10.38 6.83
N ARG A 52 26.57 9.56 7.58
CA ARG A 52 26.14 8.20 7.95
C ARG A 52 24.76 8.20 8.63
N ARG A 53 24.53 9.14 9.55
CA ARG A 53 23.25 9.26 10.29
C ARG A 53 22.09 9.60 9.36
N GLN A 54 22.30 10.54 8.42
CA GLN A 54 21.30 10.88 7.41
C GLN A 54 20.95 9.69 6.51
N ARG A 55 21.94 8.87 6.11
CA ARG A 55 21.68 7.65 5.32
C ARG A 55 20.87 6.61 6.11
N ILE A 56 21.20 6.38 7.38
CA ILE A 56 20.43 5.46 8.25
C ILE A 56 18.97 5.93 8.37
N ASN A 57 18.76 7.22 8.64
CA ASN A 57 17.41 7.80 8.73
C ASN A 57 16.63 7.64 7.42
N GLN A 58 17.29 7.89 6.28
CA GLN A 58 16.68 7.69 4.97
C GLN A 58 16.32 6.22 4.72
N THR A 59 17.17 5.26 5.11
CA THR A 59 16.85 3.84 5.02
C THR A 59 15.62 3.49 5.86
N ASN A 60 15.53 3.98 7.10
CA ASN A 60 14.37 3.75 7.96
C ASN A 60 13.09 4.36 7.36
N ARG A 61 13.19 5.50 6.67
CA ARG A 61 12.08 6.13 5.96
C ARG A 61 11.61 5.26 4.77
N VAL A 62 12.54 4.80 3.94
CA VAL A 62 12.25 3.87 2.83
C VAL A 62 11.59 2.58 3.34
N GLU A 63 12.05 2.03 4.46
CA GLU A 63 11.48 0.81 5.05
C GLU A 63 10.01 0.97 5.46
N ARG A 64 9.62 2.16 5.93
CA ARG A 64 8.22 2.49 6.27
C ARG A 64 7.28 2.44 5.08
N LEU A 65 7.81 2.49 3.84
CA LEU A 65 7.01 2.36 2.62
C LEU A 65 6.66 0.89 2.30
N SER A 66 7.34 -0.08 2.91
CA SER A 66 7.14 -1.50 2.60
C SER A 66 5.68 -1.99 2.71
N PRO A 67 4.85 -1.55 3.69
CA PRO A 67 3.46 -2.00 3.77
C PRO A 67 2.63 -1.54 2.56
N LEU A 68 2.96 -0.41 1.93
CA LEU A 68 2.27 0.09 0.74
C LEU A 68 2.44 -0.85 -0.46
N LEU A 69 3.55 -1.59 -0.49
CA LEU A 69 3.94 -2.51 -1.55
C LEU A 69 3.55 -3.97 -1.23
N ASP A 70 2.91 -4.22 -0.09
CA ASP A 70 2.41 -5.54 0.28
C ASP A 70 1.24 -5.96 -0.64
N TRP A 71 1.20 -7.24 -1.01
CA TRP A 71 0.09 -7.86 -1.74
C TRP A 71 -1.25 -7.69 -1.05
N LYS A 72 -1.28 -7.56 0.29
CA LYS A 72 -2.51 -7.21 1.01
C LYS A 72 -3.13 -5.91 0.52
N ASN A 73 -2.30 -4.93 0.16
CA ASN A 73 -2.74 -3.64 -0.37
C ASN A 73 -2.89 -3.67 -1.90
N LEU A 74 -1.93 -4.26 -2.61
CA LEU A 74 -1.97 -4.32 -4.08
C LEU A 74 -3.11 -5.20 -4.61
N GLY A 75 -3.44 -6.28 -3.89
CA GLY A 75 -4.47 -7.23 -4.30
C GLY A 75 -5.89 -6.68 -4.28
N ILE A 76 -6.14 -5.58 -3.57
CA ILE A 76 -7.43 -4.87 -3.61
C ILE A 76 -7.74 -4.41 -5.04
N LYS A 77 -6.72 -4.00 -5.82
CA LYS A 77 -6.90 -3.60 -7.23
C LYS A 77 -7.35 -4.76 -8.09
N TYR A 78 -6.82 -5.96 -7.87
CA TYR A 78 -7.25 -7.18 -8.56
C TYR A 78 -8.68 -7.57 -8.21
N LEU A 79 -9.07 -7.47 -6.94
CA LEU A 79 -10.43 -7.75 -6.50
C LEU A 79 -11.43 -6.81 -7.18
N LYS A 80 -11.13 -5.51 -7.20
CA LYS A 80 -11.94 -4.49 -7.90
C LYS A 80 -12.06 -4.78 -9.40
N ALA A 81 -10.97 -5.13 -10.07
CA ALA A 81 -10.99 -5.47 -11.48
C ALA A 81 -11.89 -6.68 -11.78
N ARG A 82 -11.85 -7.72 -10.92
CA ARG A 82 -12.70 -8.90 -11.05
C ARG A 82 -14.18 -8.58 -10.84
N GLN A 83 -14.50 -7.77 -9.83
CA GLN A 83 -15.86 -7.31 -9.57
C GLN A 83 -16.41 -6.54 -10.77
N LEU A 84 -15.64 -5.57 -11.29
CA LEU A 84 -16.00 -4.77 -12.45
C LEU A 84 -16.21 -5.63 -13.72
N ALA A 85 -15.40 -6.67 -13.93
CA ALA A 85 -15.58 -7.59 -15.04
C ALA A 85 -16.88 -8.40 -14.91
N LEU A 86 -17.23 -8.86 -13.70
CA LEU A 86 -18.48 -9.56 -13.43
C LEU A 86 -19.71 -8.66 -13.60
N GLU A 87 -19.63 -7.41 -13.15
CA GLU A 87 -20.69 -6.40 -13.34
C GLU A 87 -20.95 -6.14 -14.82
N ARG A 88 -19.88 -5.90 -15.60
CA ARG A 88 -19.97 -5.67 -17.05
C ARG A 88 -20.55 -6.87 -17.79
N ARG A 89 -20.18 -8.10 -17.40
CA ARG A 89 -20.68 -9.33 -18.02
C ARG A 89 -22.14 -9.60 -17.69
N ARG A 90 -22.56 -9.35 -16.44
CA ARG A 90 -23.90 -9.70 -15.95
C ARG A 90 -24.93 -8.61 -16.19
N GLY A 91 -24.53 -7.43 -16.68
CA GLY A 91 -25.44 -6.30 -16.92
C GLY A 91 -26.16 -5.82 -15.66
N ALA A 92 -25.70 -6.23 -14.49
CA ALA A 92 -26.40 -6.08 -13.23
C ALA A 92 -25.46 -5.37 -12.26
N ARG A 93 -25.86 -4.17 -11.86
CA ARG A 93 -25.33 -3.41 -10.74
C ARG A 93 -25.68 -4.17 -9.45
N LEU A 94 -25.02 -5.30 -9.24
CA LEU A 94 -25.21 -6.11 -8.05
C LEU A 94 -24.09 -5.74 -7.08
N TRP A 95 -24.52 -5.27 -5.91
CA TRP A 95 -23.76 -5.10 -4.66
C TRP A 95 -23.01 -3.77 -4.45
N HIS A 96 -23.78 -2.72 -4.13
CA HIS A 96 -23.35 -1.80 -3.06
C HIS A 96 -23.28 -2.63 -1.76
N GLY A 97 -22.11 -3.17 -1.40
CA GLY A 97 -21.96 -3.87 -0.12
C GLY A 97 -20.89 -4.97 0.00
N ALA A 98 -19.98 -5.13 -0.96
CA ALA A 98 -18.94 -6.16 -0.87
C ALA A 98 -17.66 -5.65 -0.16
N HIS A 99 -17.78 -5.20 1.09
CA HIS A 99 -16.62 -5.03 1.98
C HIS A 99 -16.27 -6.33 2.75
N ASP A 100 -17.10 -7.39 2.65
CA ASP A 100 -16.93 -8.63 3.43
C ASP A 100 -16.92 -9.93 2.60
N ALA A 101 -16.32 -9.91 1.41
CA ALA A 101 -16.09 -11.15 0.66
C ALA A 101 -14.73 -11.75 1.03
N LYS A 102 -14.70 -12.49 2.15
CA LYS A 102 -13.64 -13.48 2.43
C LYS A 102 -13.47 -14.35 1.18
N LEU A 103 -12.25 -14.33 0.62
CA LEU A 103 -11.83 -15.24 -0.44
C LEU A 103 -12.06 -16.68 0.04
N GLY A 104 -12.76 -17.47 -0.79
CA GLY A 104 -13.14 -18.83 -0.47
C GLY A 104 -11.94 -19.76 -0.21
N PRO A 105 -12.19 -20.91 0.44
CA PRO A 105 -11.16 -21.66 1.14
C PRO A 105 -10.26 -22.43 0.18
N HIS A 106 -8.98 -22.52 0.54
CA HIS A 106 -8.15 -23.69 0.27
C HIS A 106 -8.99 -24.95 0.56
N GLU A 107 -9.22 -25.82 -0.42
CA GLU A 107 -9.72 -27.16 -0.13
C GLU A 107 -8.58 -27.99 0.50
N PRO A 108 -8.80 -28.51 1.72
CA PRO A 108 -8.48 -29.90 1.95
C PRO A 108 -9.68 -30.68 2.51
N ALA A 109 -9.64 -31.98 2.24
CA ALA A 109 -10.69 -32.98 2.38
C ALA A 109 -11.56 -32.96 3.67
N LEU A 110 -12.82 -33.36 3.46
CA LEU A 110 -13.93 -33.52 4.41
C LEU A 110 -13.59 -34.30 5.70
N PRO A 111 -14.23 -33.95 6.83
CA PRO A 111 -14.84 -34.93 7.71
C PRO A 111 -16.37 -34.73 7.74
N HIS A 112 -17.08 -35.80 7.40
CA HIS A 112 -18.53 -35.85 7.37
C HIS A 112 -19.10 -35.76 8.80
N VAL A 113 -19.45 -34.57 9.27
CA VAL A 113 -20.21 -34.40 10.52
C VAL A 113 -21.69 -34.32 10.18
N ARG A 114 -22.42 -35.39 10.50
CA ARG A 114 -23.89 -35.40 10.43
C ARG A 114 -24.42 -34.52 11.57
N LEU A 115 -24.95 -33.34 11.27
CA LEU A 115 -25.81 -32.64 12.23
C LEU A 115 -27.10 -33.45 12.37
N ARG A 116 -27.38 -33.91 13.58
CA ARG A 116 -28.55 -34.73 13.88
C ARG A 116 -29.72 -33.93 14.47
N ASP A 117 -29.49 -32.78 15.11
CA ASP A 117 -30.59 -32.08 15.82
C ASP A 117 -30.51 -30.53 15.76
N PRO A 118 -31.66 -29.82 15.78
CA PRO A 118 -31.75 -28.38 15.48
C PRO A 118 -31.34 -27.41 16.62
N SER A 119 -30.81 -27.89 17.74
CA SER A 119 -30.58 -27.08 18.96
C SER A 119 -29.21 -26.40 19.09
N ASP A 120 -28.28 -26.62 18.16
CA ASP A 120 -26.93 -26.00 18.19
C ASP A 120 -26.83 -24.61 17.52
N ILE A 121 -27.96 -24.02 17.13
CA ILE A 121 -28.01 -22.73 16.40
C ILE A 121 -27.78 -21.52 17.33
N GLY A 122 -27.99 -21.67 18.63
CA GLY A 122 -27.92 -20.56 19.60
C GLY A 122 -26.51 -20.03 19.85
N THR A 123 -25.50 -20.91 19.87
CA THR A 123 -24.13 -20.55 20.30
C THR A 123 -23.41 -19.66 19.30
N LEU A 124 -23.72 -19.77 18.00
CA LEU A 124 -23.05 -19.01 16.93
C LEU A 124 -23.43 -17.52 16.86
N THR A 125 -24.61 -17.16 17.36
CA THR A 125 -25.08 -15.76 17.33
C THR A 125 -24.41 -14.87 18.36
N GLU A 126 -23.96 -15.45 19.48
CA GLU A 126 -23.34 -14.72 20.59
C GLU A 126 -21.88 -14.36 20.28
N GLU A 127 -21.16 -15.23 19.56
CA GLU A 127 -19.74 -15.05 19.22
C GLU A 127 -19.51 -13.99 18.12
N MET A 128 -20.48 -13.81 17.21
CA MET A 128 -20.43 -12.81 16.14
C MET A 128 -20.63 -11.38 16.64
N ARG A 129 -21.24 -11.16 17.82
CA ARG A 129 -21.43 -9.83 18.42
C ARG A 129 -20.18 -9.28 19.09
N MET A 130 -19.27 -10.15 19.54
CA MET A 130 -18.02 -9.78 20.22
C MET A 130 -16.91 -9.34 19.24
N SER A 131 -17.08 -9.63 17.95
CA SER A 131 -16.11 -9.29 16.90
C SER A 131 -16.39 -7.90 16.32
N GLY A 132 -16.04 -6.85 17.08
CA GLY A 132 -16.19 -5.46 16.68
C GLY A 132 -15.51 -5.14 15.34
N THR A 133 -16.32 -4.91 14.29
CA THR A 133 -15.88 -4.49 12.97
C THR A 133 -15.61 -2.98 12.94
N SER A 134 -14.50 -2.56 13.54
CA SER A 134 -14.01 -1.19 13.41
C SER A 134 -12.49 -1.18 13.34
N ASN A 135 -11.91 -1.40 12.16
CA ASN A 135 -10.48 -1.08 11.97
C ASN A 135 -10.03 -0.81 10.53
N TYR A 136 -10.90 -0.29 9.65
CA TYR A 136 -10.48 0.03 8.27
C TYR A 136 -10.30 1.54 7.98
N ARG A 137 -10.59 2.43 8.96
CA ARG A 137 -10.58 3.88 8.72
C ARG A 137 -9.38 4.65 9.31
N SER A 138 -8.36 3.96 9.81
CA SER A 138 -7.33 4.58 10.67
C SER A 138 -5.89 4.20 10.30
N TYR A 139 -5.53 4.22 9.01
CA TYR A 139 -4.12 4.55 8.72
C TYR A 139 -3.99 6.06 8.67
N GLN A 140 -3.81 6.64 9.85
CA GLN A 140 -3.32 8.00 10.00
C GLN A 140 -1.87 7.98 9.50
N TRP A 141 -1.62 8.60 8.35
CA TRP A 141 -0.25 8.89 7.92
C TRP A 141 0.52 9.46 9.12
N PRO A 142 1.74 8.99 9.43
CA PRO A 142 2.59 9.69 10.36
C PRO A 142 2.66 11.13 9.88
N ARG A 143 2.03 12.05 10.62
CA ARG A 143 2.18 13.48 10.35
C ARG A 143 3.67 13.72 10.44
N HIS A 144 4.18 14.37 9.39
CA HIS A 144 5.54 14.83 9.25
C HIS A 144 6.06 15.30 10.62
N MET A 145 6.84 14.46 11.29
CA MET A 145 7.70 14.93 12.36
C MET A 145 8.79 15.67 11.60
N GLU A 146 8.64 16.98 11.53
CA GLU A 146 9.78 17.86 11.32
C GLU A 146 10.72 17.51 12.48
N ASP A 147 11.73 16.69 12.19
CA ASP A 147 12.86 16.56 13.09
C ASP A 147 13.54 17.93 13.08
N GLU A 148 13.11 18.80 14.00
CA GLU A 148 13.78 20.03 14.39
C GLU A 148 15.22 19.67 14.75
N ASP A 149 16.16 19.94 13.84
CA ASP A 149 17.56 20.15 14.21
C ASP A 149 18.26 21.00 13.12
N GLU A 150 17.67 22.17 12.82
CA GLU A 150 18.45 23.31 12.35
C GLU A 150 19.18 23.91 13.56
N GLY A 151 20.38 23.40 13.79
CA GLY A 151 21.28 23.88 14.83
C GLY A 151 22.72 23.52 14.51
N HIS A 152 23.32 24.13 13.48
CA HIS A 152 24.78 24.24 13.39
C HIS A 152 25.19 25.64 13.83
N PRO A 153 26.19 25.73 14.71
CA PRO A 153 27.39 26.46 14.37
C PRO A 153 28.57 25.51 14.20
N MET A 154 29.47 25.94 13.32
CA MET A 154 30.72 25.28 12.92
C MET A 154 31.69 25.07 14.08
#